data_AF-A0ABD0QDE8-F1
#
_entry.id   AF-A0ABD0QDE8-F1
#
_cell.length_a   1.000
_cell.length_b   1.000
_cell.length_c   1.000
_cell.angle_alpha   90.00
_cell.angle_beta   90.00
_cell.angle_gamma   90.00
#
_symmetry.space_group_name_H-M   'P 1'
#
loop_
_entity.id
_entity.type
_entity.pdbx_description
1 polymer ?
#
loop_
_entity_poly.entity_id
_entity_poly.type
_entity_poly.pdbx_seq_one_letter_code
_entity_poly.pdbx_strand_id
1 'polypeptide(L)'
;MSHNSIHWFRKGLRLHDNPALLAALKDCRHIYPLFLLDPWYSNNTRIGINRWRFLIEALKDLDSSLKKLNSRLFVVSGSPTEVLPKLFEKWKITRLTFEVDTEPYSQSRDEEVMKLAKEHGVEVIPKISHTLYNIDRIIEENNGKTPMTYVRLQSVVKAIGPPKKPVLAPTKEDMKDETVMPLSLEGVSTLFSEDHEKEFGIPTLEHLGLDTSSLGPDLFPGGEQEALRRLDEHMERR
;
A
#
# COMPACT_ATOMS: atom_id res chain seq x y z
N MET A 1 -6.55 -17.58 15.32
CA MET A 1 -7.05 -18.12 14.03
C MET A 1 -6.14 -17.60 12.95
N SER A 2 -5.77 -18.43 11.98
CA SER A 2 -4.84 -18.00 10.92
C SER A 2 -5.61 -17.28 9.80
N HIS A 3 -5.16 -16.08 9.43
CA HIS A 3 -5.85 -15.19 8.50
C HIS A 3 -5.38 -15.36 7.05
N ASN A 4 -6.32 -15.32 6.11
CA ASN A 4 -6.01 -14.94 4.72
C ASN A 4 -6.15 -13.42 4.61
N SER A 5 -5.05 -12.73 4.32
CA SER A 5 -4.93 -11.28 4.38
C SER A 5 -4.72 -10.69 2.99
N ILE A 6 -5.47 -9.64 2.65
CA ILE A 6 -5.07 -8.70 1.59
C ILE A 6 -4.33 -7.53 2.24
N HIS A 7 -3.16 -7.19 1.71
CA HIS A 7 -2.57 -5.88 1.92
C HIS A 7 -2.76 -5.05 0.66
N TRP A 8 -3.64 -4.05 0.72
CA TRP A 8 -4.02 -3.24 -0.42
C TRP A 8 -3.15 -1.99 -0.50
N PHE A 9 -2.20 -2.02 -1.43
CA PHE A 9 -1.36 -0.90 -1.81
C PHE A 9 -2.15 0.13 -2.63
N ARG A 10 -1.97 1.42 -2.28
CA ARG A 10 -2.45 2.56 -3.07
C ARG A 10 -1.36 3.63 -3.23
N LYS A 11 -0.99 4.29 -2.11
CA LYS A 11 0.07 5.30 -2.04
C LYS A 11 1.39 4.72 -1.52
N GLY A 12 1.41 4.18 -0.30
CA GLY A 12 2.60 3.59 0.30
C GLY A 12 3.14 2.34 -0.41
N LEU A 13 3.65 2.50 -1.64
CA LEU A 13 4.26 1.48 -2.50
C LEU A 13 5.67 1.13 -2.00
N ARG A 14 5.76 0.65 -0.76
CA ARG A 14 7.01 0.36 -0.05
C ARG A 14 6.81 -0.75 0.99
N LEU A 15 7.89 -1.46 1.29
CA LEU A 15 7.94 -2.43 2.37
C LEU A 15 8.41 -1.81 3.70
N HIS A 16 9.33 -0.84 3.66
CA HIS A 16 9.76 -0.12 4.87
C HIS A 16 8.67 0.79 5.43
N ASP A 17 8.67 0.98 6.75
CA ASP A 17 7.72 1.82 7.45
C ASP A 17 6.26 1.60 7.02
N ASN A 18 5.86 0.34 6.87
CA ASN A 18 4.53 -0.05 6.46
C ASN A 18 3.82 -0.84 7.58
N PRO A 19 3.28 -0.14 8.60
CA PRO A 19 2.60 -0.79 9.72
C PRO A 19 1.30 -1.52 9.31
N ALA A 20 0.66 -1.12 8.20
CA ALA A 20 -0.48 -1.84 7.66
C ALA A 20 -0.08 -3.21 7.10
N LEU A 21 1.05 -3.29 6.40
CA LEU A 21 1.61 -4.55 5.91
C LEU A 21 2.00 -5.48 7.07
N LEU A 22 2.67 -4.96 8.10
CA LEU A 22 3.00 -5.76 9.30
C LEU A 22 1.74 -6.28 10.01
N ALA A 23 0.68 -5.48 10.06
CA ALA A 23 -0.62 -5.94 10.60
C ALA A 23 -1.26 -7.04 9.72
N ALA A 24 -0.98 -7.06 8.42
CA ALA A 24 -1.46 -8.10 7.52
C ALA A 24 -0.79 -9.45 7.79
N LEU A 25 0.50 -9.43 8.15
CA LEU A 25 1.34 -10.61 8.39
C LEU A 25 1.07 -11.27 9.75
N LYS A 26 0.61 -10.52 10.75
CA LYS A 26 0.33 -11.04 12.08
C LYS A 26 -0.74 -12.16 12.04
N ASP A 27 -0.47 -13.32 12.61
CA ASP A 27 -1.40 -14.47 12.62
C ASP A 27 -1.89 -14.83 11.19
N CYS A 28 -1.06 -14.64 10.16
CA CYS A 28 -1.45 -14.81 8.76
C CYS A 28 -1.01 -16.18 8.20
N ARG A 29 -1.89 -16.83 7.45
CA ARG A 29 -1.56 -18.01 6.64
C ARG A 29 -1.12 -17.64 5.24
N HIS A 30 -1.94 -16.80 4.61
CA HIS A 30 -1.80 -16.42 3.21
C HIS A 30 -1.93 -14.91 3.06
N ILE A 31 -0.89 -14.28 2.52
CA ILE A 31 -0.90 -12.85 2.21
C ILE A 31 -0.99 -12.60 0.71
N TYR A 32 -1.86 -11.67 0.33
CA TYR A 32 -2.09 -11.19 -1.02
C TYR A 32 -1.77 -9.69 -1.09
N PRO A 33 -0.52 -9.32 -1.44
CA PRO A 33 -0.15 -7.95 -1.77
C PRO A 33 -0.90 -7.50 -3.03
N LEU A 34 -1.83 -6.57 -2.91
CA LEU A 34 -2.76 -6.18 -3.98
C LEU A 34 -2.59 -4.71 -4.35
N PHE A 35 -2.51 -4.41 -5.64
CA PHE A 35 -2.68 -3.07 -6.18
C PHE A 35 -3.85 -3.05 -7.15
N LEU A 36 -4.74 -2.07 -7.02
CA LEU A 36 -5.90 -1.91 -7.89
C LEU A 36 -5.70 -0.75 -8.86
N LEU A 37 -5.71 -1.04 -10.16
CA LEU A 37 -5.76 -0.03 -11.22
C LEU A 37 -7.20 0.45 -11.36
N ASP A 38 -7.52 1.47 -10.58
CA ASP A 38 -8.86 2.02 -10.47
C ASP A 38 -9.19 2.94 -11.66
N PRO A 39 -10.18 2.60 -12.51
CA PRO A 39 -10.55 3.40 -13.68
C PRO A 39 -11.11 4.78 -13.30
N TRP A 40 -11.52 5.00 -12.05
CA TRP A 40 -11.96 6.31 -11.59
C TRP A 40 -10.89 7.37 -11.85
N TYR A 41 -9.61 7.05 -11.63
CA TYR A 41 -8.52 8.00 -11.81
C TYR A 41 -8.34 8.39 -13.28
N SER A 42 -8.32 7.43 -14.21
CA SER A 42 -8.19 7.74 -15.64
C SER A 42 -9.40 8.51 -16.19
N ASN A 43 -10.59 8.27 -15.63
CA ASN A 43 -11.82 8.90 -16.10
C ASN A 43 -12.06 10.30 -15.52
N ASN A 44 -11.57 10.57 -14.30
CA ASN A 44 -11.84 11.83 -13.59
C ASN A 44 -10.62 12.75 -13.47
N THR A 45 -9.42 12.27 -13.79
CA THR A 45 -8.19 13.07 -13.68
C THR A 45 -7.32 12.95 -14.93
N ARG A 46 -6.72 14.06 -15.35
CA ARG A 46 -5.70 14.04 -16.41
C ARG A 46 -4.36 13.64 -15.80
N ILE A 47 -3.99 12.37 -15.99
CA ILE A 47 -2.70 11.84 -15.53
C ILE A 47 -1.71 11.91 -16.67
N GLY A 48 -0.65 12.71 -16.51
CA GLY A 48 0.44 12.78 -17.47
C GLY A 48 1.21 11.46 -17.56
N ILE A 49 1.72 11.14 -18.74
CA ILE A 49 2.40 9.87 -19.01
C ILE A 49 3.60 9.60 -18.10
N ASN A 50 4.37 10.62 -17.70
CA ASN A 50 5.49 10.47 -16.77
C ASN A 50 5.03 9.97 -15.38
N ARG A 51 3.81 10.33 -14.93
CA ARG A 51 3.26 9.81 -13.68
C ARG A 51 2.89 8.34 -13.79
N TRP A 52 2.37 7.92 -14.94
CA TRP A 52 2.12 6.52 -15.22
C TRP A 52 3.42 5.71 -15.30
N ARG A 53 4.44 6.25 -15.99
CA ARG A 53 5.79 5.65 -16.04
C ARG A 53 6.34 5.42 -14.63
N PHE A 54 6.34 6.46 -13.81
CA PHE A 54 6.79 6.39 -12.41
C PHE A 54 6.01 5.35 -11.60
N LEU A 55 4.68 5.30 -11.74
CA LEU A 55 3.85 4.32 -11.06
C LEU A 55 4.21 2.89 -11.48
N ILE A 56 4.29 2.61 -12.79
CA ILE A 56 4.63 1.28 -13.29
C ILE A 56 6.02 0.83 -12.82
N GLU A 57 7.01 1.73 -12.82
CA GLU A 57 8.34 1.47 -12.27
C GLU A 57 8.29 1.17 -10.76
N ALA A 58 7.52 1.94 -10.00
CA ALA A 58 7.34 1.71 -8.57
C ALA A 58 6.66 0.36 -8.27
N LEU A 59 5.65 -0.04 -9.05
CA LEU A 59 5.02 -1.35 -8.92
C LEU A 59 5.97 -2.49 -9.28
N LYS A 60 6.83 -2.31 -10.30
CA LYS A 60 7.87 -3.29 -10.67
C LYS A 60 8.90 -3.45 -9.58
N ASP A 61 9.34 -2.34 -8.97
CA ASP A 61 10.25 -2.37 -7.83
C ASP A 61 9.63 -3.07 -6.62
N LEU A 62 8.36 -2.79 -6.33
CA LEU A 62 7.60 -3.44 -5.27
C LEU A 62 7.46 -4.95 -5.49
N ASP A 63 7.07 -5.40 -6.69
CA ASP A 63 6.99 -6.84 -7.03
C ASP A 63 8.37 -7.51 -6.95
N SER A 64 9.45 -6.83 -7.35
CA SER A 64 10.82 -7.32 -7.19
C SER A 64 11.19 -7.52 -5.72
N SER A 65 10.84 -6.57 -4.85
CA SER A 65 11.07 -6.68 -3.41
C SER A 65 10.22 -7.78 -2.78
N LEU A 66 8.96 -7.96 -3.20
CA LEU A 66 8.10 -9.06 -2.76
C LEU A 66 8.62 -10.43 -3.21
N LYS A 67 9.16 -10.54 -4.43
CA LYS A 67 9.82 -11.77 -4.92
C LYS A 67 10.98 -12.20 -4.05
N LYS A 68 11.78 -11.26 -3.52
CA LYS A 68 12.86 -11.56 -2.56
C LYS A 68 12.33 -12.19 -1.26
N LEU A 69 11.05 -11.99 -0.95
CA LEU A 69 10.33 -12.57 0.20
C LEU A 69 9.47 -13.80 -0.16
N ASN A 70 9.68 -14.40 -1.34
CA ASN A 70 8.87 -15.50 -1.88
C ASN A 70 7.37 -15.14 -2.02
N SER A 71 7.08 -13.87 -2.28
CA SER A 71 5.74 -13.34 -2.55
C SER A 71 5.67 -12.71 -3.95
N ARG A 72 4.50 -12.17 -4.30
CA ARG A 72 4.22 -11.50 -5.58
C ARG A 72 3.24 -10.36 -5.36
N LEU A 73 3.34 -9.32 -6.18
CA LEU A 73 2.31 -8.30 -6.30
C LEU A 73 1.19 -8.81 -7.22
N PHE A 74 -0.05 -8.58 -6.81
CA PHE A 74 -1.24 -8.82 -7.61
C PHE A 74 -1.76 -7.48 -8.12
N VAL A 75 -1.71 -7.26 -9.43
CA VAL A 75 -2.28 -6.05 -10.05
C VAL A 75 -3.61 -6.41 -10.70
N VAL A 76 -4.69 -5.75 -10.28
CA VAL A 76 -6.04 -5.99 -10.83
C VAL A 76 -6.65 -4.69 -11.29
N SER A 77 -7.22 -4.67 -12.48
CA SER A 77 -7.96 -3.51 -13.01
C SER A 77 -9.42 -3.56 -12.59
N GLY A 78 -9.95 -2.41 -12.13
CA GLY A 78 -11.37 -2.27 -11.78
C GLY A 78 -11.61 -1.42 -10.54
N SER A 79 -12.88 -1.07 -10.32
CA SER A 79 -13.29 -0.33 -9.12
C SER A 79 -13.04 -1.17 -7.86
N PRO A 80 -12.43 -0.63 -6.80
CA PRO A 80 -12.23 -1.35 -5.54
C PRO A 80 -13.51 -1.90 -4.92
N THR A 81 -14.64 -1.20 -5.07
CA THR A 81 -15.95 -1.62 -4.56
C THR A 81 -16.53 -2.81 -5.34
N GLU A 82 -16.09 -3.05 -6.57
CA GLU A 82 -16.52 -4.19 -7.38
C GLU A 82 -15.55 -5.37 -7.31
N VAL A 83 -14.25 -5.08 -7.22
CA VAL A 83 -13.18 -6.08 -7.27
C VAL A 83 -12.99 -6.74 -5.91
N LEU A 84 -12.93 -5.96 -4.82
CA LEU A 84 -12.61 -6.50 -3.50
C LEU A 84 -13.61 -7.56 -3.01
N PRO A 85 -14.95 -7.40 -3.13
CA PRO A 85 -15.91 -8.44 -2.75
C PRO A 85 -15.64 -9.78 -3.46
N LYS A 86 -15.38 -9.74 -4.77
CA LYS A 86 -15.07 -10.93 -5.57
C LYS A 86 -13.78 -11.61 -5.08
N LEU A 87 -12.77 -10.82 -4.73
CA LEU A 87 -11.51 -11.33 -4.18
C LEU A 87 -11.68 -11.88 -2.77
N PHE A 88 -12.54 -11.28 -1.93
CA PHE A 88 -12.84 -11.79 -0.60
C PHE A 88 -13.39 -13.20 -0.65
N GLU A 89 -14.35 -13.45 -1.54
CA GLU A 89 -14.91 -14.79 -1.76
C GLU A 89 -13.88 -15.74 -2.39
N LYS A 90 -13.25 -15.33 -3.51
CA LYS A 90 -12.32 -16.18 -4.27
C LYS A 90 -11.13 -16.65 -3.44
N TRP A 91 -10.56 -15.77 -2.61
CA TRP A 91 -9.37 -16.05 -1.81
C TRP A 91 -9.69 -16.36 -0.33
N LYS A 92 -10.98 -16.44 0.02
CA LYS A 92 -11.46 -16.67 1.40
C LYS A 92 -10.80 -15.69 2.38
N ILE A 93 -10.77 -14.42 2.02
CA ILE A 93 -10.12 -13.37 2.80
C ILE A 93 -10.85 -13.19 4.12
N THR A 94 -10.08 -12.96 5.16
CA THR A 94 -10.58 -12.70 6.53
C THR A 94 -10.03 -11.39 7.08
N ARG A 95 -9.00 -10.82 6.45
CA ARG A 95 -8.41 -9.54 6.83
C ARG A 95 -8.04 -8.69 5.60
N LEU A 96 -8.37 -7.41 5.65
CA LEU A 96 -7.94 -6.39 4.72
C LEU A 96 -7.14 -5.32 5.47
N THR A 97 -5.96 -4.97 4.98
CA THR A 97 -5.14 -3.89 5.54
C THR A 97 -4.78 -2.89 4.46
N PHE A 98 -4.65 -1.63 4.83
CA PHE A 98 -4.20 -0.57 3.93
C PHE A 98 -3.71 0.65 4.72
N GLU A 99 -2.92 1.49 4.05
CA GLU A 99 -2.53 2.81 4.55
C GLU A 99 -3.70 3.80 4.43
N VAL A 100 -4.01 4.52 5.51
CA VAL A 100 -5.03 5.58 5.54
C VAL A 100 -4.69 6.67 4.53
N ASP A 101 -5.68 7.07 3.75
CA ASP A 101 -5.58 8.17 2.79
C ASP A 101 -6.63 9.24 3.13
N THR A 102 -6.18 10.48 3.25
CA THR A 102 -7.01 11.61 3.71
C THR A 102 -7.57 12.44 2.55
N GLU A 103 -7.39 12.00 1.30
CA GLU A 103 -8.03 12.64 0.15
C GLU A 103 -9.54 12.36 0.12
N PRO A 104 -10.39 13.33 -0.26
CA PRO A 104 -11.85 13.17 -0.20
C PRO A 104 -12.39 11.95 -0.94
N TYR A 105 -11.88 11.69 -2.15
CA TYR A 105 -12.26 10.50 -2.92
C TYR A 105 -11.87 9.21 -2.19
N SER A 106 -10.63 9.14 -1.69
CA SER A 106 -10.13 7.96 -0.98
C SER A 106 -10.90 7.69 0.31
N GLN A 107 -11.29 8.73 1.06
CA GLN A 107 -12.12 8.57 2.25
C GLN A 107 -13.49 7.96 1.91
N SER A 108 -14.20 8.53 0.93
CA SER A 108 -15.50 8.01 0.49
C SER A 108 -15.42 6.57 -0.02
N ARG A 109 -14.39 6.25 -0.81
CA ARG A 109 -14.14 4.89 -1.30
C ARG A 109 -13.84 3.93 -0.15
N ASP A 110 -12.97 4.32 0.78
CA ASP A 110 -12.56 3.47 1.90
C ASP A 110 -13.73 3.19 2.86
N GLU A 111 -14.61 4.17 3.09
CA GLU A 111 -15.87 3.98 3.84
C GLU A 111 -16.76 2.90 3.21
N GLU A 112 -16.95 2.97 1.89
CA GLU A 112 -17.74 1.98 1.15
C GLU A 112 -17.08 0.59 1.20
N VAL A 113 -15.76 0.51 0.99
CA VAL A 113 -15.00 -0.74 1.08
C VAL A 113 -15.06 -1.34 2.49
N MET A 114 -14.97 -0.52 3.55
CA MET A 114 -15.09 -0.99 4.93
C MET A 114 -16.48 -1.58 5.21
N LYS A 115 -17.54 -0.98 4.66
CA LYS A 115 -18.90 -1.52 4.74
C LYS A 115 -18.99 -2.88 4.03
N LEU A 116 -18.51 -2.96 2.79
CA LEU A 116 -18.49 -4.21 2.01
C LEU A 116 -17.68 -5.30 2.71
N ALA A 117 -16.51 -4.99 3.24
CA ALA A 117 -15.68 -5.92 3.98
C ALA A 117 -16.42 -6.48 5.20
N LYS A 118 -17.11 -5.63 5.96
CA LYS A 118 -17.93 -6.06 7.10
C LYS A 118 -19.06 -7.00 6.68
N GLU A 119 -19.73 -6.74 5.57
CA GLU A 119 -20.78 -7.61 5.01
C GLU A 119 -20.25 -9.01 4.63
N HIS A 120 -18.96 -9.10 4.26
CA HIS A 120 -18.28 -10.37 3.93
C HIS A 120 -17.52 -10.98 5.12
N GLY A 121 -17.66 -10.43 6.33
CA GLY A 121 -16.97 -10.92 7.52
C GLY A 121 -15.45 -10.70 7.52
N VAL A 122 -14.96 -9.72 6.76
CA VAL A 122 -13.54 -9.36 6.64
C VAL A 122 -13.19 -8.29 7.67
N GLU A 123 -12.21 -8.56 8.53
CA GLU A 123 -11.63 -7.56 9.44
C GLU A 123 -10.86 -6.51 8.64
N VAL A 124 -11.09 -5.22 8.89
CA VAL A 124 -10.34 -4.15 8.23
C VAL A 124 -9.43 -3.44 9.23
N ILE A 125 -8.14 -3.37 8.90
CA ILE A 125 -7.12 -2.70 9.72
C ILE A 125 -6.44 -1.59 8.90
N PRO A 126 -6.95 -0.36 8.96
CA PRO A 126 -6.27 0.80 8.41
C PRO A 126 -5.14 1.27 9.34
N LYS A 127 -4.00 1.71 8.79
CA LYS A 127 -2.91 2.33 9.57
C LYS A 127 -2.45 3.65 8.94
N ILE A 128 -2.10 4.61 9.79
CA ILE A 128 -1.58 5.92 9.34
C ILE A 128 -0.06 5.80 9.20
N SER A 129 0.44 5.97 7.99
CA SER A 129 1.87 5.99 7.66
C SER A 129 2.22 6.85 6.44
N HIS A 130 1.23 7.53 5.83
CA HIS A 130 1.48 8.44 4.71
C HIS A 130 1.90 9.84 5.21
N THR A 131 1.35 10.25 6.35
CA THR A 131 1.62 11.53 7.00
C THR A 131 2.42 11.32 8.28
N LEU A 132 3.25 12.30 8.64
CA LEU A 132 4.04 12.26 9.88
C LEU A 132 3.18 12.13 11.15
N TYR A 133 1.96 12.66 11.09
CA TYR A 133 1.01 12.70 12.21
C TYR A 133 -0.37 12.25 11.75
N ASN A 134 -1.20 11.83 12.71
CA ASN A 134 -2.63 11.71 12.49
C ASN A 134 -3.23 13.13 12.36
N ILE A 135 -3.86 13.43 11.22
CA ILE A 135 -4.47 14.73 10.93
C ILE A 135 -5.63 15.02 11.90
N ASP A 136 -6.44 14.01 12.24
CA ASP A 136 -7.55 14.18 13.19
C ASP A 136 -7.04 14.61 14.56
N ARG A 137 -5.91 14.02 14.99
CA ARG A 137 -5.24 14.43 16.24
C ARG A 137 -4.75 15.87 16.19
N ILE A 138 -4.25 16.35 15.05
CA ILE A 138 -3.85 17.77 14.90
C ILE A 138 -5.07 18.68 15.09
N ILE A 139 -6.23 18.30 14.54
CA ILE A 139 -7.47 19.08 14.65
C ILE A 139 -7.98 19.06 16.10
N GLU A 140 -7.99 17.90 16.76
CA GLU A 140 -8.37 17.74 18.17
C GLU A 140 -7.52 18.60 19.11
N GLU A 141 -6.19 18.52 18.98
CA GLU A 141 -5.22 19.30 19.77
C GLU A 141 -5.30 20.81 19.46
N ASN A 142 -5.91 21.17 18.33
CA ASN A 142 -6.23 22.55 17.97
C ASN A 142 -7.70 22.92 18.27
N ASN A 143 -8.28 22.34 19.33
CA ASN A 143 -9.64 22.61 19.80
C ASN A 143 -10.72 22.33 18.75
N GLY A 144 -10.56 21.25 17.99
CA GLY A 144 -11.51 20.83 16.96
C GLY A 144 -11.50 21.69 15.71
N LYS A 145 -10.49 22.54 15.50
CA LYS A 145 -10.39 23.44 14.34
C LYS A 145 -9.15 23.14 13.52
N THR A 146 -9.24 23.26 12.20
CA THR A 146 -8.06 23.17 11.33
C THR A 146 -7.14 24.37 11.56
N PRO A 147 -5.82 24.15 11.77
CA PRO A 147 -4.87 25.25 11.88
C PRO A 147 -4.73 25.97 10.53
N MET A 148 -5.21 27.21 10.46
CA MET A 148 -5.24 28.00 9.21
C MET A 148 -3.93 28.73 8.88
N THR A 149 -2.94 28.69 9.79
CA THR A 149 -1.61 29.29 9.55
C THR A 149 -0.53 28.26 9.82
N TYR A 150 0.57 28.37 9.07
CA TYR A 150 1.71 27.47 9.23
C TYR A 150 2.33 27.55 10.64
N VAL A 151 2.44 28.76 11.21
CA VAL A 151 2.94 28.96 12.58
C VAL A 151 2.04 28.29 13.62
N ARG A 152 0.72 28.32 13.42
CA ARG A 152 -0.20 27.62 14.32
C ARG A 152 -0.03 26.11 14.18
N LEU A 153 0.07 25.59 12.95
CA LEU A 153 0.35 24.18 12.70
C LEU A 153 1.65 23.74 13.41
N GLN A 154 2.75 24.49 13.26
CA GLN A 154 4.02 24.23 13.94
C GLN A 154 3.86 24.20 15.48
N SER A 155 3.09 25.13 16.04
CA SER A 155 2.84 25.17 17.49
C SER A 155 2.08 23.94 17.98
N VAL A 156 1.07 23.49 17.23
CA VAL A 156 0.27 22.31 17.55
C VAL A 156 1.11 21.04 17.45
N VAL A 157 1.86 20.83 16.36
CA VAL A 157 2.70 19.63 16.22
C VAL A 157 3.84 19.59 17.24
N LYS A 158 4.39 20.75 17.62
CA LYS A 158 5.38 20.82 18.70
C LYS A 158 4.81 20.37 20.05
N ALA A 159 3.55 20.69 20.33
CA ALA A 159 2.86 20.21 21.53
C ALA A 159 2.56 18.71 21.49
N ILE A 160 2.21 18.17 20.32
CA ILE A 160 1.99 16.73 20.11
C ILE A 160 3.28 15.92 20.33
N GLY A 161 4.43 16.48 19.96
CA GLY A 161 5.74 15.84 20.07
C GLY A 161 6.27 15.32 18.73
N PRO A 162 7.43 14.63 18.72
CA PRO A 162 8.02 14.12 17.50
C PRO A 162 7.13 13.04 16.85
N PRO A 163 7.19 12.88 15.51
CA PRO A 163 6.47 11.80 14.84
C PRO A 163 6.98 10.44 15.28
N LYS A 164 6.18 9.39 15.03
CA LYS A 164 6.59 8.02 15.33
C LYS A 164 7.83 7.67 14.51
N LYS A 165 8.73 6.87 15.10
CA LYS A 165 9.86 6.31 14.37
C LYS A 165 9.34 5.30 13.35
N PRO A 166 10.02 5.18 12.19
CA PRO A 166 9.63 4.24 11.16
C PRO A 166 9.71 2.80 11.69
N VAL A 167 8.76 1.96 11.27
CA VAL A 167 8.83 0.52 11.54
C VAL A 167 9.75 -0.17 10.52
N LEU A 168 10.35 -1.30 10.92
CA LEU A 168 11.22 -2.08 10.04
C LEU A 168 10.41 -2.73 8.90
N ALA A 169 11.05 -2.95 7.77
CA ALA A 169 10.49 -3.71 6.66
C ALA A 169 10.34 -5.19 7.04
N PRO A 170 9.34 -5.91 6.50
CA PRO A 170 9.25 -7.36 6.66
C PRO A 170 10.51 -8.07 6.14
N THR A 171 10.97 -9.03 6.91
CA THR A 171 12.09 -9.92 6.58
C THR A 171 11.59 -11.27 6.08
N LYS A 172 12.52 -12.13 5.64
CA LYS A 172 12.19 -13.53 5.33
C LYS A 172 11.75 -14.32 6.56
N GLU A 173 12.18 -13.91 7.75
CA GLU A 173 11.78 -14.51 9.02
C GLU A 173 10.34 -14.11 9.36
N ASP A 174 9.92 -12.87 9.09
CA ASP A 174 8.52 -12.47 9.25
C ASP A 174 7.56 -13.25 8.33
N MET A 175 8.10 -13.89 7.28
CA MET A 175 7.36 -14.78 6.36
C MET A 175 7.46 -16.27 6.79
N LYS A 176 8.26 -16.62 7.80
CA LYS A 176 8.43 -17.97 8.34
C LYS A 176 8.06 -17.95 9.83
N ASP A 177 6.88 -18.44 10.19
CA ASP A 177 6.39 -18.35 11.57
C ASP A 177 7.16 -19.32 12.47
N GLU A 178 8.14 -18.83 13.23
CA GLU A 178 8.84 -19.62 14.27
C GLU A 178 8.23 -19.45 15.68
N THR A 179 7.09 -18.75 15.82
CA THR A 179 6.50 -18.46 17.14
C THR A 179 5.37 -19.39 17.58
N VAL A 180 5.04 -20.41 16.79
CA VAL A 180 3.98 -21.39 17.11
C VAL A 180 4.55 -22.81 17.19
N MET A 181 4.20 -23.52 18.28
CA MET A 181 4.64 -24.87 18.65
C MET A 181 4.45 -25.94 17.54
N PRO A 182 5.19 -27.06 17.56
CA PRO A 182 5.62 -27.82 16.37
C PRO A 182 4.59 -28.83 15.83
N LEU A 183 3.35 -28.41 15.55
CA LEU A 183 2.33 -29.28 14.96
C LEU A 183 1.74 -28.79 13.64
N SER A 184 2.36 -27.79 13.01
CA SER A 184 1.82 -27.16 11.82
C SER A 184 2.94 -26.70 10.89
N LEU A 185 2.78 -26.99 9.60
CA LEU A 185 3.70 -26.68 8.50
C LEU A 185 3.71 -25.17 8.21
N GLU A 186 4.11 -24.34 9.18
CA GLU A 186 3.67 -22.94 9.30
C GLU A 186 4.71 -21.87 8.94
N GLY A 187 4.35 -21.08 7.92
CA GLY A 187 4.92 -19.79 7.56
C GLY A 187 3.93 -19.03 6.67
N VAL A 188 4.00 -17.70 6.64
CA VAL A 188 3.15 -16.88 5.77
C VAL A 188 3.54 -17.15 4.32
N SER A 189 2.58 -17.56 3.50
CA SER A 189 2.82 -17.80 2.07
C SER A 189 1.95 -16.92 1.18
N THR A 190 2.32 -16.78 -0.08
CA THR A 190 1.49 -16.15 -1.10
C THR A 190 1.13 -17.20 -2.13
N LEU A 191 -0.17 -17.41 -2.36
CA LEU A 191 -0.65 -18.40 -3.33
C LEU A 191 -0.79 -17.74 -4.70
N PHE A 192 0.02 -18.17 -5.67
CA PHE A 192 -0.05 -17.73 -7.06
C PHE A 192 0.15 -18.93 -8.01
N SER A 193 -0.44 -18.87 -9.19
CA SER A 193 -0.32 -19.90 -10.24
C SER A 193 0.83 -19.61 -11.20
N GLU A 194 1.14 -20.57 -12.09
CA GLU A 194 2.08 -20.34 -13.20
C GLU A 194 1.62 -19.21 -14.14
N ASP A 195 0.30 -19.03 -14.26
CA ASP A 195 -0.32 -17.96 -15.05
C ASP A 195 -0.37 -16.59 -14.34
N HIS A 196 0.28 -16.44 -13.18
CA HIS A 196 0.25 -15.19 -12.39
C HIS A 196 0.58 -13.95 -13.20
N GLU A 197 1.62 -14.02 -14.05
CA GLU A 197 2.04 -12.87 -14.85
C GLU A 197 0.97 -12.44 -15.87
N LYS A 198 0.18 -13.40 -16.37
CA LYS A 198 -0.91 -13.13 -17.31
C LYS A 198 -2.15 -12.57 -16.61
N GLU A 199 -2.47 -13.08 -15.42
CA GLU A 199 -3.68 -12.67 -14.68
C GLU A 199 -3.48 -11.40 -13.85
N PHE A 200 -2.30 -11.22 -13.26
CA PHE A 200 -2.02 -10.21 -12.24
C PHE A 200 -0.72 -9.45 -12.47
N GLY A 201 -0.10 -9.60 -13.65
CA GLY A 201 1.12 -8.90 -14.02
C GLY A 201 0.93 -7.39 -14.08
N ILE A 202 2.04 -6.67 -13.93
CA ILE A 202 2.04 -5.21 -14.01
C ILE A 202 1.95 -4.83 -15.49
N PRO A 203 0.95 -4.03 -15.91
CA PRO A 203 0.78 -3.69 -17.32
C PRO A 203 1.90 -2.76 -17.81
N THR A 204 2.13 -2.77 -19.12
CA THR A 204 2.98 -1.77 -19.77
C THR A 204 2.18 -0.48 -20.03
N LEU A 205 2.88 0.62 -20.32
CA LEU A 205 2.22 1.88 -20.65
C LEU A 205 1.37 1.76 -21.92
N GLU A 206 1.83 1.00 -22.91
CA GLU A 206 1.11 0.71 -24.14
C GLU A 206 -0.16 -0.10 -23.87
N HIS A 207 -0.13 -1.06 -22.94
CA HIS A 207 -1.31 -1.82 -22.55
C HIS A 207 -2.36 -0.94 -21.86
N LEU A 208 -1.93 0.14 -21.21
CA LEU A 208 -2.81 1.17 -20.65
C LEU A 208 -3.31 2.18 -21.71
N GLY A 209 -2.95 1.98 -22.98
CA GLY A 209 -3.33 2.88 -24.09
C GLY A 209 -2.58 4.21 -24.11
N LEU A 210 -1.42 4.29 -23.45
CA LEU A 210 -0.63 5.53 -23.37
C LEU A 210 0.40 5.59 -24.51
N ASP A 211 0.51 6.74 -25.15
CA ASP A 211 1.45 6.98 -26.25
C ASP A 211 2.87 7.26 -25.71
N THR A 212 3.73 6.25 -25.79
CA THR A 212 5.12 6.31 -25.31
C THR A 212 6.08 7.02 -26.26
N SER A 213 5.64 7.41 -27.48
CA SER A 213 6.51 8.10 -28.46
C SER A 213 6.98 9.48 -27.99
N SER A 214 6.21 10.11 -27.09
CA SER A 214 6.50 11.42 -26.51
C SER A 214 7.37 11.39 -25.26
N LEU A 215 7.77 10.20 -24.78
CA LEU A 215 8.55 10.06 -23.56
C LEU A 215 9.99 10.54 -23.75
N GLY A 216 10.35 11.59 -23.02
CA GLY A 216 11.73 12.02 -22.84
C GLY A 216 12.52 11.09 -21.91
N PRO A 217 13.80 11.41 -21.66
CA PRO A 217 14.66 10.62 -20.78
C PRO A 217 14.05 10.45 -19.38
N ASP A 218 14.36 9.32 -18.75
CA ASP A 218 13.89 9.05 -17.40
C ASP A 218 14.81 9.64 -16.33
N LEU A 219 14.45 10.85 -15.88
CA LEU A 219 15.22 11.62 -14.91
C LEU A 219 14.93 11.21 -13.46
N PHE A 220 13.76 10.62 -13.23
CA PHE A 220 13.25 10.27 -11.90
C PHE A 220 12.59 8.89 -11.96
N PRO A 221 13.40 7.81 -11.95
CA PRO A 221 12.87 6.46 -11.92
C PRO A 221 12.00 6.22 -10.69
N GLY A 222 10.90 5.48 -10.84
CA GLY A 222 10.05 5.06 -9.73
C GLY A 222 10.62 3.89 -8.92
N GLY A 223 10.24 3.78 -7.64
CA GLY A 223 10.58 2.64 -6.79
C GLY A 223 11.05 3.02 -5.38
N GLU A 224 10.86 2.09 -4.45
CA GLU A 224 11.36 2.17 -3.08
C GLU A 224 12.89 2.12 -3.04
N GLN A 225 13.52 1.24 -3.83
CA GLN A 225 14.99 1.15 -3.86
C GLN A 225 15.64 2.46 -4.34
N GLU A 226 15.08 3.09 -5.37
CA GLU A 226 15.56 4.38 -5.87
C GLU A 226 15.30 5.52 -4.87
N ALA A 227 14.15 5.49 -4.17
CA ALA A 227 13.84 6.45 -3.13
C ALA A 227 14.84 6.37 -1.96
N LEU A 228 15.17 5.17 -1.49
CA LEU A 228 16.15 4.95 -0.43
C LEU A 228 17.56 5.37 -0.87
N ARG A 229 18.00 5.00 -2.07
CA ARG A 229 19.29 5.43 -2.63
C ARG A 229 19.43 6.95 -2.64
N ARG A 230 18.41 7.66 -3.13
CA ARG A 230 18.40 9.14 -3.17
C ARG A 230 18.37 9.76 -1.77
N LEU A 231 17.68 9.12 -0.82
CA LEU A 231 17.67 9.57 0.56
C LEU A 231 19.08 9.46 1.17
N ASP A 232 19.76 8.32 1.00
CA ASP A 232 21.12 8.12 1.52
C ASP A 232 22.09 9.14 0.90
N GLU A 233 22.07 9.31 -0.43
CA GLU A 233 22.88 10.33 -1.11
C GLU A 233 22.57 11.75 -0.63
N HIS A 234 21.31 12.06 -0.34
CA HIS A 234 20.93 13.37 0.19
C HIS A 234 21.49 13.59 1.60
N MET A 235 21.47 12.56 2.44
CA MET A 235 21.98 12.62 3.81
C MET A 235 23.51 12.68 3.87
N GLU A 236 24.21 12.18 2.86
CA GLU A 236 25.68 12.26 2.72
C GLU A 236 26.18 13.63 2.26
N ARG A 237 25.36 14.43 1.55
CA ARG A 237 25.70 15.76 1.01
C ARG A 237 25.83 16.87 2.09
N ARG A 238 26.18 16.52 3.32
CA ARG A 238 26.37 17.45 4.43
C ARG A 238 27.49 18.45 4.18
#